data_AF-U5W8K3-F1
#
_entry.id   AF-U5W8K3-F1
#
_cell.length_a   1.000
_cell.length_b   1.000
_cell.length_c   1.000
_cell.angle_alpha   90.00
_cell.angle_beta   90.00
_cell.angle_gamma   90.00
#
_symmetry.space_group_name_H-M   'P 1'
#
loop_
_entity.id
_entity.type
_entity.pdbx_description
1 polymer ?
#
loop_
_entity_poly.entity_id
_entity_poly.type
_entity_poly.pdbx_seq_one_letter_code
_entity_poly.pdbx_strand_id
1 'polypeptide(L)'
;MSANTHTAGFDVPVQGRAEGRQGWFTKLFSATHETINLPPYPDREFSCRHEPSDPIRVLADGDAFTFKVFPTYEWRGYADSREELQDLTHVLLPRARRTAVHVLRPIARGHQPHRARDFEIAVNKRTDEDWRKLTDDGRDFWFRFTVRAEPDDLIQEQIRPYWEKRIKAECDHALGLQRAQQADELTRRWSTIFDNLEKDPRAAHAARLSGQDFAEVFGAFVGGKKKAVADLLKLLQDAVSGNEAGLGPSEYTRAWDEALKAFQQQYGLKVGESD
;
A
#
# COMPACT_ATOMS: atom_id res chain seq x y z
N MET A 1 83.98 15.33 53.08
CA MET A 1 85.14 15.86 52.34
C MET A 1 84.55 16.63 51.16
N SER A 2 84.22 17.92 51.31
CA SER A 2 85.13 19.08 51.31
C SER A 2 85.92 19.14 50.00
N ALA A 3 85.94 20.20 49.18
CA ALA A 3 85.54 21.59 49.39
C ALA A 3 85.33 22.33 48.04
N ASN A 4 84.64 23.47 48.13
CA ASN A 4 84.62 24.62 47.21
C ASN A 4 86.06 25.06 46.79
N THR A 5 86.30 25.80 45.70
CA THR A 5 86.02 27.25 45.58
C THR A 5 86.45 27.83 44.20
N HIS A 6 85.60 28.71 43.62
CA HIS A 6 85.89 30.05 43.02
C HIS A 6 86.75 30.20 41.72
N THR A 7 86.57 31.16 40.77
CA THR A 7 85.72 32.38 40.57
C THR A 7 85.73 32.83 39.08
N ALA A 8 84.72 33.63 38.69
CA ALA A 8 84.70 34.78 37.75
C ALA A 8 84.96 34.55 36.24
N GLY A 9 84.28 35.21 35.30
CA GLY A 9 83.26 36.27 35.32
C GLY A 9 83.00 36.74 33.88
N PHE A 10 81.90 37.45 33.63
CA PHE A 10 81.75 38.61 32.73
C PHE A 10 80.26 38.87 32.46
N ASP A 11 79.69 39.80 33.21
CA ASP A 11 78.51 40.60 32.86
C ASP A 11 78.98 41.83 32.08
N VAL A 12 78.25 42.21 31.03
CA VAL A 12 78.35 43.52 30.37
C VAL A 12 76.94 44.02 30.04
N PRO A 13 76.65 45.33 30.21
CA PRO A 13 75.31 45.88 30.41
C PRO A 13 74.73 46.50 29.13
N VAL A 14 73.42 46.76 29.10
CA VAL A 14 72.87 47.79 28.20
C VAL A 14 71.71 48.53 28.89
N GLN A 15 71.99 49.75 29.33
CA GLN A 15 70.99 50.79 29.55
C GLN A 15 71.42 51.98 28.68
N GLY A 16 70.59 52.33 27.69
CA GLY A 16 70.88 53.39 26.73
C GLY A 16 69.62 53.76 25.93
N ARG A 17 69.06 54.91 26.28
CA ARG A 17 67.84 55.54 25.77
C ARG A 17 68.11 56.25 24.42
N ALA A 18 67.25 56.04 23.43
CA ALA A 18 66.97 56.97 22.32
C ALA A 18 65.67 56.49 21.66
N GLU A 19 64.52 57.13 21.88
CA GLU A 19 64.05 58.29 21.13
C GLU A 19 64.03 58.08 19.61
N GLY A 20 62.82 58.22 19.05
CA GLY A 20 62.63 58.55 17.64
C GLY A 20 62.24 57.38 16.75
N ARG A 21 60.93 57.32 16.46
CA ARG A 21 60.24 56.78 15.26
C ARG A 21 59.06 55.85 15.55
N GLN A 22 58.27 56.19 16.57
CA GLN A 22 56.81 56.00 16.47
C GLN A 22 56.30 57.02 15.44
N GLY A 23 55.79 56.58 14.28
CA GLY A 23 55.17 57.54 13.35
C GLY A 23 55.03 57.14 11.88
N TRP A 24 55.40 55.93 11.44
CA TRP A 24 55.24 55.56 10.02
C TRP A 24 54.44 54.28 9.73
N PHE A 25 54.34 53.33 10.67
CA PHE A 25 53.49 52.15 10.48
C PHE A 25 52.00 52.36 10.79
N THR A 26 51.64 53.38 11.59
CA THR A 26 50.25 53.71 11.94
C THR A 26 49.54 54.60 10.90
N LYS A 27 50.19 54.95 9.78
CA LYS A 27 49.59 55.74 8.69
C LYS A 27 49.31 54.97 7.39
N LEU A 28 49.64 53.67 7.34
CA LEU A 28 49.23 52.78 6.25
C LEU A 28 48.12 51.78 6.65
N PHE A 29 47.78 51.73 7.94
CA PHE A 29 46.63 51.00 8.46
C PHE A 29 45.69 51.93 9.23
N SER A 30 45.37 53.09 8.64
CA SER A 30 44.10 53.74 8.91
C SER A 30 43.01 52.92 8.22
N ALA A 31 42.83 51.67 8.66
CA ALA A 31 41.68 50.89 8.29
C ALA A 31 40.49 51.67 8.84
N THR A 32 39.75 52.29 7.93
CA THR A 32 38.33 52.51 8.11
C THR A 32 37.79 51.31 8.87
N HIS A 33 37.34 51.51 10.10
CA HIS A 33 36.33 50.63 10.68
C HIS A 33 35.10 50.81 9.78
N GLU A 34 35.12 50.22 8.58
CA GLU A 34 33.93 49.64 7.99
C GLU A 34 33.51 48.61 9.02
N THR A 35 32.61 49.04 9.91
CA THR A 35 31.65 48.15 10.52
C THR A 35 31.21 47.23 9.39
N ILE A 36 31.67 45.97 9.40
CA ILE A 36 31.13 44.95 8.51
C ILE A 36 29.66 44.88 8.93
N ASN A 37 28.84 45.62 8.19
CA ASN A 37 27.40 45.66 8.37
C ASN A 37 26.95 44.31 7.82
N LEU A 38 27.05 43.27 8.65
CA LEU A 38 26.44 41.99 8.36
C LEU A 38 24.98 42.33 8.00
N PRO A 39 24.50 41.97 6.80
CA PRO A 39 23.11 42.21 6.47
C PRO A 39 22.25 41.63 7.60
N PRO A 40 21.21 42.36 8.06
CA PRO A 40 20.37 41.88 9.15
C PRO A 40 19.90 40.47 8.79
N TYR A 41 20.04 39.55 9.75
CA TYR A 41 19.52 38.20 9.56
C TYR A 41 18.03 38.35 9.25
N PRO A 42 17.52 37.79 8.14
CA PRO A 42 16.12 37.92 7.83
C PRO A 42 15.29 37.36 8.99
N ASP A 43 14.44 38.18 9.60
CA ASP A 43 13.63 37.76 10.77
C ASP A 43 12.41 36.91 10.36
N ARG A 44 12.17 36.75 9.05
CA ARG A 44 10.99 36.07 8.51
C ARG A 44 11.35 34.73 7.92
N GLU A 45 10.74 33.68 8.46
CA GLU A 45 10.80 32.33 7.92
C GLU A 45 9.80 32.18 6.77
N PHE A 46 10.27 31.74 5.62
CA PHE A 46 9.44 31.38 4.48
C PHE A 46 9.55 29.88 4.20
N SER A 47 8.54 29.34 3.53
CA SER A 47 8.55 27.96 3.03
C SER A 47 8.15 27.88 1.56
N CYS A 48 8.80 26.97 0.83
CA CYS A 48 8.45 26.67 -0.55
C CYS A 48 8.64 25.19 -0.87
N ARG A 49 7.84 24.70 -1.83
CA ARG A 49 7.93 23.34 -2.37
C ARG A 49 8.50 23.42 -3.78
N HIS A 50 9.44 22.52 -4.08
CA HIS A 50 10.10 22.45 -5.37
C HIS A 50 10.14 21.00 -5.87
N GLU A 51 9.62 20.79 -7.08
CA GLU A 51 9.54 19.48 -7.73
C GLU A 51 10.34 19.53 -9.02
N PRO A 52 11.60 19.05 -9.02
CA PRO A 52 12.38 18.96 -10.25
C PRO A 52 11.76 17.94 -11.21
N SER A 53 11.68 18.32 -12.48
CA SER A 53 11.20 17.44 -13.55
C SER A 53 12.16 16.26 -13.82
N ASP A 54 13.44 16.43 -13.50
CA ASP A 54 14.48 15.45 -13.80
C ASP A 54 14.52 14.32 -12.75
N PRO A 55 14.25 13.07 -13.13
CA PRO A 55 14.35 11.95 -12.20
C PRO A 55 15.79 11.70 -11.77
N ILE A 56 15.96 11.31 -10.51
CA ILE A 56 17.19 10.73 -9.99
C ILE A 56 17.19 9.24 -10.31
N ARG A 57 18.21 8.79 -11.03
CA ARG A 57 18.45 7.37 -11.29
C ARG A 57 19.29 6.78 -10.15
N VAL A 58 18.75 5.80 -9.44
CA VAL A 58 19.44 5.14 -8.31
C VAL A 58 19.58 3.66 -8.61
N LEU A 59 20.82 3.17 -8.50
CA LEU A 59 21.13 1.77 -8.72
C LEU A 59 20.52 0.89 -7.60
N ALA A 60 19.90 -0.20 -8.01
CA ALA A 60 19.25 -1.20 -7.18
C ALA A 60 19.92 -2.55 -7.36
N ASP A 61 19.76 -3.42 -6.37
CA ASP A 61 20.08 -4.86 -6.42
C ASP A 61 21.43 -5.19 -7.10
N GLY A 62 22.53 -5.00 -6.37
CA GLY A 62 23.88 -5.32 -6.88
C GLY A 62 24.35 -4.43 -8.03
N ASP A 63 23.72 -3.27 -8.23
CA ASP A 63 24.01 -2.29 -9.29
C ASP A 63 23.60 -2.72 -10.72
N ALA A 64 22.74 -3.75 -10.85
CA ALA A 64 22.26 -4.26 -12.14
C ALA A 64 21.02 -3.54 -12.68
N PHE A 65 20.20 -2.93 -11.81
CA PHE A 65 18.93 -2.30 -12.16
C PHE A 65 18.87 -0.87 -11.65
N THR A 66 17.95 -0.06 -12.18
CA THR A 66 17.80 1.35 -11.79
C THR A 66 16.37 1.68 -11.38
N PHE A 67 16.20 2.33 -10.23
CA PHE A 67 14.97 3.02 -9.88
C PHE A 67 14.97 4.44 -10.45
N LYS A 68 13.83 4.85 -11.01
CA LYS A 68 13.55 6.25 -11.33
C LYS A 68 12.89 6.90 -10.13
N VAL A 69 13.56 7.85 -9.52
CA VAL A 69 13.09 8.52 -8.31
C VAL A 69 12.77 9.98 -8.63
N PHE A 70 11.55 10.39 -8.33
CA PHE A 70 11.06 11.76 -8.46
C PHE A 70 11.00 12.37 -7.06
N PRO A 71 12.03 13.15 -6.66
CA PRO A 71 12.04 13.80 -5.37
C PRO A 71 11.17 15.07 -5.38
N THR A 72 10.41 15.28 -4.32
CA THR A 72 9.75 16.54 -4.01
C THR A 72 10.49 17.15 -2.82
N TYR A 73 11.05 18.34 -3.00
CA TYR A 73 11.76 19.06 -1.94
C TYR A 73 10.86 20.10 -1.28
N GLU A 74 10.91 20.16 0.04
CA GLU A 74 10.30 21.22 0.83
C GLU A 74 11.41 21.99 1.53
N TRP A 75 11.39 23.31 1.38
CA TRP A 75 12.40 24.20 1.89
C TRP A 75 11.79 25.12 2.93
N ARG A 76 12.58 25.40 3.97
CA ARG A 76 12.33 26.38 5.02
C ARG A 76 13.59 27.18 5.25
N GLY A 77 13.47 28.47 5.41
CA GLY A 77 14.63 29.31 5.66
C GLY A 77 14.25 30.74 5.92
N TYR A 78 15.21 31.47 6.47
CA TYR A 78 15.09 32.89 6.68
C TYR A 78 15.52 33.61 5.39
N ALA A 79 14.61 34.39 4.82
CA ALA A 79 14.85 35.18 3.62
C ALA A 79 14.10 36.52 3.73
N ASP A 80 14.50 37.53 2.95
CA ASP A 80 13.83 38.83 2.95
C ASP A 80 12.49 38.76 2.19
N SER A 81 12.36 37.84 1.23
CA SER A 81 11.13 37.57 0.49
C SER A 81 10.94 36.08 0.12
N ARG A 82 9.71 35.72 -0.27
CA ARG A 82 9.40 34.37 -0.79
C ARG A 82 10.07 34.10 -2.15
N GLU A 83 10.19 35.13 -2.99
CA GLU A 83 10.81 35.04 -4.32
C GLU A 83 12.32 34.79 -4.19
N GLU A 84 12.98 35.49 -3.27
CA GLU A 84 14.38 35.23 -2.93
C GLU A 84 14.60 33.78 -2.46
N LEU A 85 13.72 33.24 -1.60
CA LEU A 85 13.80 31.84 -1.19
C LEU A 85 13.64 30.86 -2.38
N GLN A 86 12.78 31.19 -3.35
CA GLN A 86 12.62 30.39 -4.56
C GLN A 86 13.87 30.42 -5.44
N ASP A 87 14.46 31.59 -5.64
CA ASP A 87 15.71 31.75 -6.40
C ASP A 87 16.88 31.00 -5.73
N LEU A 88 17.00 31.14 -4.41
CA LEU A 88 17.99 30.41 -3.62
C LEU A 88 17.77 28.90 -3.67
N THR A 89 16.51 28.44 -3.75
CA THR A 89 16.20 27.02 -3.92
C THR A 89 16.84 26.46 -5.20
N HIS A 90 16.84 27.21 -6.31
CA HIS A 90 17.50 26.77 -7.54
C HIS A 90 19.02 26.62 -7.39
N VAL A 91 19.66 27.50 -6.62
CA VAL A 91 21.11 27.46 -6.32
C VAL A 91 21.46 26.30 -5.39
N LEU A 92 20.61 26.02 -4.40
CA LEU A 92 20.83 24.98 -3.39
C LEU A 92 20.38 23.58 -3.84
N LEU A 93 19.52 23.49 -4.85
CA LEU A 93 18.97 22.24 -5.36
C LEU A 93 20.03 21.19 -5.72
N PRO A 94 21.16 21.51 -6.40
CA PRO A 94 22.21 20.53 -6.67
C PRO A 94 22.84 19.95 -5.40
N ARG A 95 22.97 20.73 -4.33
CA ARG A 95 23.48 20.24 -3.03
C ARG A 95 22.46 19.32 -2.36
N ALA A 96 21.19 19.74 -2.31
CA ALA A 96 20.10 18.91 -1.78
C ALA A 96 19.96 17.59 -2.55
N ARG A 97 20.10 17.63 -3.89
CA ARG A 97 20.08 16.44 -4.77
C ARG A 97 21.19 15.46 -4.43
N ARG A 98 22.43 15.93 -4.20
CA ARG A 98 23.54 15.05 -3.77
C ARG A 98 23.23 14.40 -2.43
N THR A 99 22.73 15.16 -1.47
CA THR A 99 22.33 14.62 -0.16
C THR A 99 21.22 13.58 -0.30
N ALA A 100 20.22 13.83 -1.14
CA ALA A 100 19.18 12.86 -1.44
C ALA A 100 19.76 11.58 -2.02
N VAL A 101 20.64 11.66 -3.03
CA VAL A 101 21.31 10.47 -3.62
C VAL A 101 22.08 9.67 -2.56
N HIS A 102 22.79 10.33 -1.64
CA HIS A 102 23.52 9.66 -0.56
C HIS A 102 22.60 8.88 0.39
N VAL A 103 21.39 9.37 0.64
CA VAL A 103 20.38 8.68 1.46
C VAL A 103 19.71 7.55 0.68
N LEU A 104 19.38 7.77 -0.58
CA LEU A 104 18.65 6.82 -1.44
C LEU A 104 19.49 5.58 -1.77
N ARG A 105 20.77 5.76 -2.09
CA ARG A 105 21.66 4.67 -2.56
C ARG A 105 21.74 3.46 -1.61
N PRO A 106 22.01 3.60 -0.30
CA PRO A 106 22.07 2.44 0.60
C PRO A 106 20.72 1.74 0.76
N ILE A 107 19.61 2.49 0.69
CA ILE A 107 18.26 1.92 0.79
C ILE A 107 17.94 1.15 -0.50
N ALA A 108 18.19 1.74 -1.68
CA ALA A 108 17.92 1.13 -2.98
C ALA A 108 18.60 -0.22 -3.17
N ARG A 109 19.82 -0.40 -2.63
CA ARG A 109 20.55 -1.67 -2.67
C ARG A 109 19.91 -2.80 -1.86
N GLY A 110 19.10 -2.47 -0.86
CA GLY A 110 18.39 -3.45 -0.03
C GLY A 110 17.03 -3.87 -0.59
N HIS A 111 16.56 -3.26 -1.69
CA HIS A 111 15.25 -3.52 -2.26
C HIS A 111 15.33 -4.15 -3.64
N GLN A 112 14.40 -5.07 -3.89
CA GLN A 112 14.27 -5.73 -5.18
C GLN A 112 13.75 -4.74 -6.25
N PRO A 113 14.23 -4.78 -7.49
CA PRO A 113 13.93 -3.80 -8.53
C PRO A 113 12.45 -3.69 -8.92
N HIS A 114 11.67 -4.76 -8.74
CA HIS A 114 10.23 -4.79 -8.99
C HIS A 114 9.38 -4.23 -7.83
N ARG A 115 10.00 -3.96 -6.68
CA ARG A 115 9.33 -3.48 -5.46
C ARG A 115 9.61 -1.99 -5.21
N ALA A 116 9.39 -1.18 -6.24
CA ALA A 116 9.59 0.27 -6.16
C ALA A 116 8.75 0.92 -5.03
N ARG A 117 7.54 0.42 -4.78
CA ARG A 117 6.67 0.89 -3.69
C ARG A 117 7.27 0.64 -2.31
N ASP A 118 7.89 -0.51 -2.09
CA ASP A 118 8.51 -0.83 -0.80
C ASP A 118 9.71 0.07 -0.54
N PHE A 119 10.50 0.33 -1.59
CA PHE A 119 11.59 1.31 -1.55
C PHE A 119 11.07 2.72 -1.26
N GLU A 120 10.00 3.17 -1.93
CA GLU A 120 9.37 4.48 -1.68
C GLU A 120 8.94 4.64 -0.22
N ILE A 121 8.24 3.65 0.32
CA ILE A 121 7.80 3.65 1.72
C ILE A 121 9.01 3.70 2.67
N ALA A 122 10.05 2.92 2.41
CA ALA A 122 11.24 2.89 3.24
C ALA A 122 11.99 4.23 3.25
N VAL A 123 12.11 4.88 2.09
CA VAL A 123 12.72 6.20 1.99
C VAL A 123 11.86 7.24 2.71
N ASN A 124 10.57 7.32 2.38
CA ASN A 124 9.69 8.35 2.94
C ASN A 124 9.58 8.22 4.47
N LYS A 125 9.51 7.00 5.01
CA LYS A 125 9.55 6.79 6.47
C LYS A 125 10.82 7.33 7.12
N ARG A 126 11.95 7.27 6.43
CA ARG A 126 13.23 7.79 6.95
C ARG A 126 13.35 9.30 6.79
N THR A 127 12.67 9.89 5.82
CA THR A 127 12.81 11.32 5.50
C THR A 127 11.65 12.19 5.97
N ASP A 128 10.57 11.61 6.49
CA ASP A 128 9.38 12.35 6.91
C ASP A 128 9.65 13.34 8.05
N GLU A 129 10.49 12.99 9.02
CA GLU A 129 10.78 13.86 10.17
C GLU A 129 12.15 14.56 10.09
N ASP A 130 12.98 14.19 9.12
CA ASP A 130 14.37 14.63 9.00
C ASP A 130 14.50 15.96 8.21
N TRP A 131 14.41 17.09 8.92
CA TRP A 131 14.84 18.39 8.39
C TRP A 131 16.36 18.46 8.33
N ARG A 132 16.91 18.61 7.12
CA ARG A 132 18.35 18.68 6.90
C ARG A 132 18.79 20.13 6.71
N LYS A 133 19.87 20.50 7.40
CA LYS A 133 20.45 21.84 7.35
C LYS A 133 21.44 21.97 6.19
N LEU A 134 21.34 23.06 5.43
CA LEU A 134 22.32 23.54 4.46
C LEU A 134 22.67 24.98 4.82
N THR A 135 23.97 25.28 4.84
CA THR A 135 24.46 26.64 5.07
C THR A 135 25.00 27.19 3.76
N ASP A 136 24.59 28.41 3.40
CA ASP A 136 25.06 29.14 2.23
C ASP A 136 25.19 30.61 2.58
N ASP A 137 26.35 31.21 2.26
CA ASP A 137 26.68 32.59 2.59
C ASP A 137 26.41 33.00 4.06
N GLY A 138 26.68 32.08 5.00
CA GLY A 138 26.45 32.29 6.44
C GLY A 138 24.98 32.24 6.88
N ARG A 139 24.03 31.98 5.97
CA ARG A 139 22.62 31.77 6.25
C ARG A 139 22.29 30.27 6.32
N ASP A 140 21.39 29.92 7.23
CA ASP A 140 20.95 28.54 7.43
C ASP A 140 19.60 28.29 6.77
N PHE A 141 19.56 27.23 5.95
CA PHE A 141 18.37 26.73 5.28
C PHE A 141 18.10 25.31 5.72
N TRP A 142 16.83 24.96 5.87
CA TRP A 142 16.40 23.61 6.16
C TRP A 142 15.62 23.07 4.97
N PHE A 143 15.89 21.82 4.62
CA PHE A 143 15.15 21.14 3.58
C PHE A 143 14.77 19.74 4.01
N ARG A 144 13.61 19.32 3.56
CA ARG A 144 13.11 17.95 3.64
C ARG A 144 12.82 17.48 2.22
N PHE A 145 12.84 16.17 2.00
CA PHE A 145 12.37 15.63 0.74
C PHE A 145 11.52 14.38 0.94
N THR A 146 10.49 14.28 0.12
CA THR A 146 9.72 13.06 -0.11
C THR A 146 10.04 12.54 -1.50
N VAL A 147 9.87 11.26 -1.73
CA VAL A 147 10.13 10.64 -3.01
C VAL A 147 8.94 9.87 -3.52
N ARG A 148 8.78 9.87 -4.83
CA ARG A 148 8.01 8.87 -5.57
C ARG A 148 8.99 8.01 -6.35
N ALA A 149 8.84 6.70 -6.27
CA ALA A 149 9.74 5.77 -6.97
C ALA A 149 8.98 4.95 -8.01
N GLU A 150 9.60 4.84 -9.19
CA GLU A 150 9.14 4.01 -10.28
C GLU A 150 10.19 2.94 -10.59
N PRO A 151 9.77 1.70 -10.88
CA PRO A 151 10.69 0.66 -11.31
C PRO A 151 11.28 1.01 -12.68
N ASP A 152 12.34 0.30 -13.07
CA ASP A 152 12.91 0.43 -14.41
C ASP A 152 11.87 0.09 -15.48
N ASP A 153 11.95 0.75 -16.64
CA ASP A 153 11.00 0.56 -17.75
C ASP A 153 11.01 -0.89 -18.22
N LEU A 154 12.21 -1.49 -18.29
CA LEU A 154 12.40 -2.88 -18.70
C LEU A 154 11.70 -3.86 -17.75
N ILE A 155 11.76 -3.60 -16.44
CA ILE A 155 11.10 -4.42 -15.44
C ILE A 155 9.58 -4.23 -15.52
N GLN A 156 9.14 -2.99 -15.71
CA GLN A 156 7.72 -2.68 -15.86
C GLN A 156 7.13 -3.39 -17.09
N GLU A 157 7.83 -3.41 -18.21
CA GLU A 157 7.44 -4.14 -19.41
C GLU A 157 7.37 -5.65 -19.19
N GLN A 158 8.36 -6.23 -18.49
CA GLN A 158 8.38 -7.66 -18.22
C GLN A 158 7.29 -8.12 -17.25
N ILE A 159 6.97 -7.30 -16.25
CA ILE A 159 6.02 -7.67 -15.19
C ILE A 159 4.57 -7.30 -15.57
N ARG A 160 4.37 -6.38 -16.51
CA ARG A 160 3.04 -5.97 -17.00
C ARG A 160 2.14 -7.15 -17.41
N PRO A 161 2.59 -8.12 -18.25
CA PRO A 161 1.76 -9.26 -18.63
C PRO A 161 1.31 -10.12 -17.43
N TYR A 162 2.15 -10.23 -16.40
CA TYR A 162 1.80 -10.97 -15.18
C TYR A 162 0.67 -10.26 -14.43
N TRP A 163 0.78 -8.94 -14.23
CA TRP A 163 -0.28 -8.17 -13.56
C TRP A 163 -1.57 -8.15 -14.37
N GLU A 164 -1.50 -8.03 -15.69
CA GLU A 164 -2.68 -8.09 -16.56
C GLU A 164 -3.44 -9.41 -16.41
N LYS A 165 -2.73 -10.54 -16.40
CA LYS A 165 -3.33 -11.86 -16.17
C LYS A 165 -3.97 -11.96 -14.79
N ARG A 166 -3.30 -11.43 -13.76
CA ARG A 166 -3.81 -11.43 -12.38
C ARG A 166 -5.06 -10.57 -12.24
N ILE A 167 -5.04 -9.34 -12.74
CA ILE A 167 -6.19 -8.43 -12.72
C ILE A 167 -7.37 -9.08 -13.46
N LYS A 168 -7.12 -9.69 -14.62
CA LYS A 168 -8.16 -10.41 -15.36
C LYS A 168 -8.77 -11.54 -14.52
N ALA A 169 -7.94 -12.36 -13.87
CA ALA A 169 -8.43 -13.45 -13.02
C ALA A 169 -9.25 -12.93 -11.82
N GLU A 170 -8.83 -11.83 -11.20
CA GLU A 170 -9.56 -11.17 -10.12
C GLU A 170 -10.91 -10.62 -10.61
N CYS A 171 -10.94 -9.99 -11.78
CA CYS A 171 -12.18 -9.51 -12.42
C CYS A 171 -13.12 -10.67 -12.79
N ASP A 172 -12.60 -11.75 -13.38
CA ASP A 172 -13.39 -12.92 -13.76
C ASP A 172 -14.00 -13.59 -12.52
N HIS A 173 -13.24 -13.67 -11.43
CA HIS A 173 -13.74 -14.18 -10.16
C HIS A 173 -14.85 -13.29 -9.57
N ALA A 174 -14.63 -11.97 -9.54
CA ALA A 174 -15.63 -11.02 -9.04
C ALA A 174 -16.94 -11.08 -9.85
N LEU A 175 -16.83 -11.19 -11.19
CA LEU A 175 -17.97 -11.40 -12.08
C LEU A 175 -18.70 -12.72 -11.77
N GLY A 176 -17.94 -13.79 -11.54
CA GLY A 176 -18.49 -15.09 -11.14
C GLY A 176 -19.28 -15.01 -9.82
N LEU A 177 -18.73 -14.31 -8.82
CA LEU A 177 -19.40 -14.11 -7.53
C LEU A 177 -20.71 -13.32 -7.69
N GLN A 178 -20.68 -12.25 -8.48
CA GLN A 178 -21.88 -11.45 -8.75
C GLN A 178 -22.96 -12.27 -9.47
N ARG A 179 -22.58 -13.11 -10.45
CA ARG A 179 -23.52 -14.00 -11.14
C ARG A 179 -24.14 -15.03 -10.20
N ALA A 180 -23.33 -15.61 -9.30
CA ALA A 180 -23.83 -16.54 -8.30
C ALA A 180 -24.83 -15.87 -7.34
N GLN A 181 -24.51 -14.67 -6.85
CA GLN A 181 -25.42 -13.88 -6.00
C GLN A 181 -26.74 -13.57 -6.72
N GLN A 182 -26.67 -13.17 -8.00
CA GLN A 182 -27.88 -12.93 -8.80
C GLN A 182 -28.71 -14.20 -8.99
N ALA A 183 -28.07 -15.34 -9.25
CA ALA A 183 -28.76 -16.63 -9.38
C ALA A 183 -29.41 -17.04 -8.05
N ASP A 184 -28.75 -16.83 -6.91
CA ASP A 184 -29.30 -17.11 -5.59
C ASP A 184 -30.49 -16.20 -5.26
N GLU A 185 -30.39 -14.90 -5.56
CA GLU A 185 -31.50 -13.96 -5.40
C GLU A 185 -32.70 -14.34 -6.25
N LEU A 186 -32.48 -14.69 -7.53
CA LEU A 186 -33.54 -15.13 -8.42
C LEU A 186 -34.16 -16.43 -7.91
N THR A 187 -33.34 -17.40 -7.49
CA THR A 187 -33.80 -18.66 -6.90
C THR A 187 -34.66 -18.41 -5.67
N ARG A 188 -34.22 -17.55 -4.73
CA ARG A 188 -34.99 -17.20 -3.53
C ARG A 188 -36.31 -16.51 -3.85
N ARG A 189 -36.32 -15.59 -4.83
CA ARG A 189 -37.56 -14.93 -5.29
C ARG A 189 -38.51 -15.95 -5.90
N TRP A 190 -38.01 -16.85 -6.74
CA TRP A 190 -38.81 -17.91 -7.33
C TRP A 190 -39.35 -18.88 -6.27
N SER A 191 -38.53 -19.35 -5.32
CA SER A 191 -39.00 -20.16 -4.20
C SER A 191 -40.09 -19.47 -3.40
N THR A 192 -39.95 -18.16 -3.13
CA THR A 192 -40.98 -17.37 -2.43
C THR A 192 -42.26 -17.28 -3.24
N ILE A 193 -42.18 -17.06 -4.56
CA ILE A 193 -43.34 -17.03 -5.45
C ILE A 193 -44.03 -18.40 -5.44
N PHE A 194 -43.29 -19.49 -5.57
CA PHE A 194 -43.86 -20.83 -5.53
C PHE A 194 -44.49 -21.17 -4.18
N ASP A 195 -43.85 -20.82 -3.06
CA ASP A 195 -44.41 -21.04 -1.71
C ASP A 195 -45.69 -20.24 -1.48
N ASN A 196 -45.77 -19.02 -2.01
CA ASN A 196 -46.97 -18.18 -1.94
C ASN A 196 -48.09 -18.71 -2.84
N LEU A 197 -47.75 -19.20 -4.03
CA LEU A 197 -48.71 -19.82 -4.96
C LEU A 197 -49.21 -21.19 -4.45
N GLU A 198 -48.38 -21.95 -3.72
CA GLU A 198 -48.79 -23.22 -3.10
C GLU A 198 -49.83 -23.01 -1.99
N LYS A 199 -49.75 -21.87 -1.28
CA LYS A 199 -50.68 -21.51 -0.20
C LYS A 199 -52.01 -20.94 -0.68
N ASP A 200 -52.11 -20.45 -1.91
CA ASP A 200 -53.35 -19.88 -2.46
C ASP A 200 -54.00 -20.84 -3.47
N PRO A 201 -55.17 -21.45 -3.16
CA PRO A 201 -55.91 -22.31 -4.08
C PRO A 201 -56.29 -21.64 -5.42
N ARG A 202 -56.30 -20.31 -5.49
CA ARG A 202 -56.61 -19.52 -6.70
C ARG A 202 -55.39 -19.25 -7.57
N ALA A 203 -54.18 -19.49 -7.06
CA ALA A 203 -52.91 -19.28 -7.75
C ALA A 203 -52.76 -20.08 -9.05
N ALA A 204 -53.22 -21.34 -9.06
CA ALA A 204 -53.21 -22.18 -10.27
C ALA A 204 -54.08 -21.59 -11.39
N HIS A 205 -55.13 -20.85 -11.02
CA HIS A 205 -56.01 -20.17 -11.96
C HIS A 205 -55.42 -18.82 -12.43
N ALA A 206 -54.71 -18.10 -11.56
CA ALA A 206 -53.98 -16.88 -11.90
C ALA A 206 -52.74 -17.15 -12.76
N ALA A 207 -52.04 -18.27 -12.57
CA ALA A 207 -50.92 -18.71 -13.40
C ALA A 207 -51.35 -18.98 -14.86
N ARG A 208 -52.54 -19.57 -15.06
CA ARG A 208 -53.15 -19.75 -16.39
C ARG A 208 -53.51 -18.43 -17.09
N LEU A 209 -53.72 -17.35 -16.33
CA LEU A 209 -54.07 -16.03 -16.86
C LEU A 209 -52.84 -15.15 -17.16
N SER A 210 -51.66 -15.49 -16.61
CA SER A 210 -50.43 -14.69 -16.75
C SER A 210 -49.53 -15.11 -17.92
N GLY A 211 -49.75 -16.29 -18.50
CA GLY A 211 -49.09 -16.77 -19.71
C GLY A 211 -49.10 -18.30 -19.83
N GLN A 212 -49.18 -18.81 -21.06
CA GLN A 212 -49.32 -20.24 -21.33
C GLN A 212 -48.05 -21.04 -20.93
N ASP A 213 -46.86 -20.49 -21.21
CA ASP A 213 -45.57 -21.11 -20.87
C ASP A 213 -45.35 -21.21 -19.36
N PHE A 214 -45.76 -20.19 -18.60
CA PHE A 214 -45.66 -20.19 -17.14
C PHE A 214 -46.61 -21.22 -16.52
N ALA A 215 -47.83 -21.35 -17.06
CA ALA A 215 -48.81 -22.31 -16.60
C ALA A 215 -48.36 -23.76 -16.85
N GLU A 216 -47.67 -24.03 -17.96
CA GLU A 216 -47.11 -25.34 -18.28
C GLU A 216 -45.99 -25.73 -17.32
N VAL A 217 -45.01 -24.84 -17.09
CA VAL A 217 -43.90 -25.07 -16.15
C VAL A 217 -44.41 -25.22 -14.72
N PHE A 218 -45.37 -24.38 -14.30
CA PHE A 218 -46.00 -24.48 -12.98
C PHE A 218 -46.77 -25.80 -12.81
N GLY A 219 -47.53 -26.20 -13.83
CA GLY A 219 -48.27 -27.47 -13.86
C GLY A 219 -47.33 -28.69 -13.75
N ALA A 220 -46.23 -28.68 -14.50
CA ALA A 220 -45.22 -29.73 -14.44
C ALA A 220 -44.54 -29.81 -13.06
N PHE A 221 -44.23 -28.66 -12.45
CA PHE A 221 -43.61 -28.59 -11.13
C PHE A 221 -44.53 -29.08 -10.00
N VAL A 222 -45.78 -28.60 -9.94
CA VAL A 222 -46.77 -29.04 -8.95
C VAL A 222 -47.14 -30.51 -9.17
N GLY A 223 -47.25 -30.95 -10.42
CA GLY A 223 -47.45 -32.34 -10.78
C GLY A 223 -46.31 -33.24 -10.30
N GLY A 224 -45.06 -32.80 -10.50
CA GLY A 224 -43.86 -33.49 -10.00
C GLY A 224 -43.83 -33.62 -8.47
N LYS A 225 -44.09 -32.53 -7.74
CA LYS A 225 -44.17 -32.53 -6.26
C LYS A 225 -45.30 -33.45 -5.75
N LYS A 226 -46.50 -33.37 -6.32
CA LYS A 226 -47.63 -34.22 -5.91
C LYS A 226 -47.36 -35.70 -6.20
N LYS A 227 -46.71 -36.00 -7.32
CA LYS A 227 -46.25 -37.36 -7.64
C LYS A 227 -45.22 -37.86 -6.63
N ALA A 228 -44.26 -37.02 -6.22
CA ALA A 228 -43.30 -37.34 -5.15
C ALA A 228 -43.98 -37.79 -3.85
N VAL A 229 -44.96 -37.01 -3.42
CA VAL A 229 -45.70 -37.25 -2.18
C VAL A 229 -46.61 -38.46 -2.31
N ALA A 230 -47.25 -38.65 -3.46
CA ALA A 230 -48.08 -39.83 -3.72
C ALA A 230 -47.25 -41.12 -3.79
N ASP A 231 -46.08 -41.08 -4.43
CA ASP A 231 -45.14 -42.20 -4.48
C ASP A 231 -44.65 -42.55 -3.07
N LEU A 232 -44.33 -41.55 -2.24
CA LEU A 232 -43.97 -41.75 -0.83
C LEU A 232 -45.12 -42.34 -0.01
N LEU A 233 -46.34 -41.80 -0.13
CA LEU A 233 -47.52 -42.31 0.58
C LEU A 233 -47.87 -43.74 0.17
N LYS A 234 -47.76 -44.07 -1.13
CA LYS A 234 -47.97 -45.42 -1.63
C LYS A 234 -46.94 -46.39 -1.06
N LEU A 235 -45.67 -45.98 -1.03
CA LEU A 235 -44.59 -46.78 -0.46
C LEU A 235 -44.82 -47.02 1.05
N LEU A 236 -45.24 -45.98 1.79
CA LEU A 236 -45.63 -46.10 3.19
C LEU A 236 -46.83 -47.04 3.39
N GLN A 237 -47.84 -46.99 2.51
CA GLN A 237 -49.01 -47.85 2.56
C GLN A 237 -48.67 -49.31 2.20
N ASP A 238 -47.85 -49.54 1.18
CA ASP A 238 -47.38 -50.87 0.79
C ASP A 238 -46.55 -51.51 1.93
N ALA A 239 -45.73 -50.71 2.62
CA ALA A 239 -44.97 -51.15 3.79
C ALA A 239 -45.86 -51.48 5.01
N VAL A 240 -46.91 -50.69 5.26
CA VAL A 240 -47.88 -50.95 6.35
C VAL A 240 -48.80 -52.13 6.00
N SER A 241 -49.12 -52.34 4.74
CA SER A 241 -49.97 -53.46 4.29
C SER A 241 -49.19 -54.78 4.21
N GLY A 242 -47.88 -54.73 3.93
CA GLY A 242 -46.98 -55.86 4.08
C GLY A 242 -46.82 -56.36 5.53
N ASN A 243 -47.31 -55.58 6.50
CA ASN A 243 -47.37 -55.97 7.91
C ASN A 243 -48.42 -57.07 8.19
N GLU A 244 -49.40 -57.27 7.30
CA GLU A 244 -50.35 -58.38 7.40
C GLU A 244 -49.72 -59.75 7.05
N ALA A 245 -48.50 -59.76 6.50
CA ALA A 245 -47.78 -60.98 6.12
C ALA A 245 -46.84 -61.55 7.22
N GLY A 246 -46.81 -60.95 8.43
CA GLY A 246 -46.11 -61.54 9.58
C GLY A 246 -44.57 -61.47 9.56
N LEU A 247 -44.00 -60.44 8.92
CA LEU A 247 -42.55 -60.20 8.92
C LEU A 247 -42.06 -59.63 10.26
N GLY A 248 -40.86 -60.04 10.68
CA GLY A 248 -40.30 -59.73 12.00
C GLY A 248 -39.76 -58.29 12.12
N PRO A 249 -39.55 -57.77 13.35
CA PRO A 249 -39.12 -56.37 13.60
C PRO A 249 -37.85 -55.89 12.87
N SER A 250 -36.97 -56.80 12.45
CA SER A 250 -35.74 -56.51 11.70
C SER A 250 -35.94 -56.34 10.20
N GLU A 251 -36.99 -56.94 9.63
CA GLU A 251 -37.33 -56.80 8.21
C GLU A 251 -38.07 -55.48 7.97
N TYR A 252 -38.83 -55.03 8.98
CA TYR A 252 -39.44 -53.71 9.03
C TYR A 252 -38.39 -52.60 8.86
N THR A 253 -37.34 -52.60 9.70
CA THR A 253 -36.28 -51.57 9.65
C THR A 253 -35.51 -51.57 8.34
N ARG A 254 -35.29 -52.75 7.74
CA ARG A 254 -34.63 -52.88 6.44
C ARG A 254 -35.46 -52.32 5.28
N ALA A 255 -36.78 -52.54 5.30
CA ALA A 255 -37.70 -51.96 4.32
C ALA A 255 -37.73 -50.42 4.41
N TRP A 256 -37.62 -49.86 5.62
CA TRP A 256 -37.53 -48.42 5.83
C TRP A 256 -36.23 -47.80 5.31
N ASP A 257 -35.08 -48.46 5.51
CA ASP A 257 -33.80 -47.99 4.98
C ASP A 257 -33.75 -48.04 3.44
N GLU A 258 -34.34 -49.08 2.84
CA GLU A 258 -34.44 -49.21 1.38
C GLU A 258 -35.41 -48.18 0.78
N ALA A 259 -36.53 -47.91 1.46
CA ALA A 259 -37.49 -46.87 1.08
C ALA A 259 -36.87 -45.47 1.07
N LEU A 260 -36.13 -45.13 2.13
CA LEU A 260 -35.45 -43.83 2.26
C LEU A 260 -34.37 -43.65 1.19
N LYS A 261 -33.59 -44.71 0.89
CA LYS A 261 -32.57 -44.69 -0.17
C LYS A 261 -33.17 -44.53 -1.56
N ALA A 262 -34.28 -45.20 -1.86
CA ALA A 262 -34.98 -45.06 -3.14
C ALA A 262 -35.53 -43.64 -3.33
N PHE A 263 -36.11 -43.05 -2.28
CA PHE A 263 -36.59 -41.68 -2.29
C PHE A 263 -35.45 -40.66 -2.49
N GLN A 264 -34.31 -40.87 -1.82
CA GLN A 264 -33.12 -40.02 -1.98
C GLN A 264 -32.52 -40.10 -3.39
N GLN A 265 -32.43 -41.30 -3.98
CA GLN A 265 -31.91 -41.49 -5.35
C GLN A 265 -32.80 -40.84 -6.41
N GLN A 266 -34.12 -40.91 -6.26
CA GLN A 266 -35.07 -40.36 -7.24
C GLN A 266 -35.05 -38.82 -7.31
N TYR A 267 -34.66 -38.14 -6.23
CA TYR A 267 -34.59 -36.67 -6.15
C TYR A 267 -33.16 -36.11 -6.21
N GLY A 268 -32.17 -36.94 -6.51
CA GLY A 268 -30.77 -36.51 -6.66
C GLY A 268 -30.13 -35.96 -5.37
N LEU A 269 -30.74 -36.25 -4.21
CA LEU A 269 -30.20 -35.91 -2.90
C LEU A 269 -29.10 -36.94 -2.60
N LYS A 270 -27.83 -36.56 -2.86
CA LYS A 270 -26.70 -37.42 -2.50
C LYS A 270 -26.75 -37.74 -1.01
N VAL A 271 -26.72 -39.03 -0.69
CA VAL A 271 -26.48 -39.56 0.64
C VAL A 271 -25.18 -38.93 1.13
N GLY A 272 -25.26 -38.03 2.10
CA GLY A 272 -24.08 -37.62 2.86
C GLY A 272 -23.63 -38.83 3.65
N GLU A 273 -22.55 -39.47 3.20
CA GLU A 273 -21.69 -40.27 4.09
C GLU A 273 -21.34 -39.38 5.28
N SER A 274 -21.93 -39.69 6.43
CA SER A 274 -21.42 -39.27 7.72
C SER A 274 -20.44 -40.35 8.14
N ASP A 275 -19.15 -40.04 8.03
CA ASP A 275 -18.12 -40.62 8.88
C ASP A 275 -18.20 -39.97 10.27
#